data_AF-A0A3A4K400-F1
#
_entry.id   AF-A0A3A4K400-F1
#
_cell.length_a   1.000
_cell.length_b   1.000
_cell.length_c   1.000
_cell.angle_alpha   90.00
_cell.angle_beta   90.00
_cell.angle_gamma   90.00
#
_symmetry.space_group_name_H-M   'P 1'
#
loop_
_entity.id
_entity.type
_entity.pdbx_description
1 polymer ?
#
loop_
_entity_poly.entity_id
_entity_poly.type
_entity_poly.pdbx_seq_one_letter_code
_entity_poly.pdbx_strand_id
1 'polypeptide(L)'
;MRHYGYIVVIVGALLALGLFAGCKSEPPPPPPECQTDYDCGVNQACEAGKCIKVATTPKMRAEAYIKRAEMLLAESRVNYPAVIEAYQAALREVPGVLEIEFNVGLCYMKMGDYERAESVFLRAKAEKPDDPNPVLALSRLYKMRGQNDKAMQTLNDYLASYPTNLEVRTNLATLYREAANFSATMEQIRAIFVRDPAHPGAFNNLGLLYLAQGKLLLARMVTINGIQAQENVKKVPDGGLFNNLGLIYLKLGDKDRAVANFRKANQVDPTLVSANLNLGHISLDFADFATAKKHYELVLSQEPENLEARQGLAQTLAGLGQHGEALALYQQLLRERSNDPVATFNLAVFYFDYLKNQSEAHNLFRRFLSMQYPDVRKNELANQYLQMEVTPDEAKPEAAQGPEMSAEDAAKMMEAAESEAAATGATEAAPAEAAPAEPAATPAPEQPAPAPEPPPAPAPEQPAPTPEPAPAPAPEQPAPAPEAAAPEAAPTPPAPEPPAAEEAAPAAPPAPETPAP
;
A
#
# COMPACT_ATOMS: atom_id res chain seq x y z
N MET A 1 46.00 9.58 -1.27
CA MET A 1 47.11 10.36 -1.83
C MET A 1 46.77 10.66 -3.29
N ARG A 2 46.74 11.97 -3.65
CA ARG A 2 46.92 12.61 -4.99
C ARG A 2 46.02 12.12 -6.15
N HIS A 3 45.04 12.87 -6.66
CA HIS A 3 44.97 14.21 -7.32
C HIS A 3 44.85 14.14 -8.86
N TYR A 4 44.14 15.15 -9.39
CA TYR A 4 43.90 15.60 -10.78
C TYR A 4 42.65 15.03 -11.48
N GLY A 5 41.76 15.84 -12.08
CA GLY A 5 41.72 17.30 -12.20
C GLY A 5 40.53 17.75 -13.07
N TYR A 6 39.85 18.81 -12.63
CA TYR A 6 38.86 19.58 -13.38
C TYR A 6 39.50 20.26 -14.60
N ILE A 7 38.82 20.26 -15.75
CA ILE A 7 39.11 21.17 -16.87
C ILE A 7 37.87 22.05 -17.09
N VAL A 8 38.08 23.34 -16.84
CA VAL A 8 37.24 24.47 -17.25
C VAL A 8 37.64 24.84 -18.67
N VAL A 9 36.68 25.01 -19.58
CA VAL A 9 36.89 25.71 -20.85
C VAL A 9 35.91 26.87 -20.96
N ILE A 10 36.46 28.07 -20.92
CA ILE A 10 35.83 29.34 -21.27
C ILE A 10 35.94 29.48 -22.79
N VAL A 11 34.84 29.76 -23.51
CA VAL A 11 34.91 30.45 -24.81
C VAL A 11 33.79 31.48 -24.92
N GLY A 12 34.20 32.71 -25.23
CA GLY A 12 33.42 33.93 -25.33
C GLY A 12 32.37 33.94 -26.45
N ALA A 13 31.41 34.84 -26.26
CA ALA A 13 30.37 35.23 -27.21
C ALA A 13 30.95 35.87 -28.48
N LEU A 14 30.34 35.59 -29.63
CA LEU A 14 30.33 36.48 -30.79
C LEU A 14 28.98 36.38 -31.53
N LEU A 15 28.22 37.46 -31.43
CA LEU A 15 27.11 37.81 -32.32
C LEU A 15 27.66 38.12 -33.72
N ALA A 16 27.21 37.41 -34.74
CA ALA A 16 27.37 37.81 -36.13
C ALA A 16 26.06 37.62 -36.90
N LEU A 17 25.44 38.75 -37.23
CA LEU A 17 24.33 38.89 -38.16
C LEU A 17 24.78 38.58 -39.58
N GLY A 18 24.01 37.72 -40.26
CA GLY A 18 23.70 37.79 -41.69
C GLY A 18 24.82 37.46 -42.69
N LEU A 19 24.62 36.38 -43.46
CA LEU A 19 24.69 36.40 -44.93
C LEU A 19 24.18 35.05 -45.47
N PHE A 20 23.08 35.11 -46.23
CA PHE A 20 22.54 34.03 -47.04
C PHE A 20 23.58 33.60 -48.08
N ALA A 21 24.07 32.35 -47.97
CA ALA A 21 24.69 31.64 -49.08
C ALA A 21 24.30 30.16 -48.95
N GLY A 22 23.67 29.62 -50.00
CA GLY A 22 23.10 28.29 -50.02
C GLY A 22 24.15 27.19 -49.87
N CYS A 23 24.24 26.63 -48.66
CA CYS A 23 24.71 25.26 -48.45
C CYS A 23 23.47 24.37 -48.36
N LYS A 24 23.41 23.33 -49.20
CA LYS A 24 22.48 22.22 -49.02
C LYS A 24 22.68 21.70 -47.59
N SER A 25 21.72 21.96 -46.70
CA SER A 25 21.70 21.38 -45.37
C SER A 25 21.53 19.88 -45.52
N GLU A 26 22.59 19.10 -45.30
CA GLU A 26 22.44 17.67 -45.07
C GLU A 26 21.47 17.49 -43.89
N PRO A 27 20.51 16.55 -43.98
CA PRO A 27 19.62 16.28 -42.87
C PRO A 27 20.44 15.91 -41.63
N PRO A 28 20.01 16.32 -40.43
CA PRO A 28 20.71 15.95 -39.20
C PRO A 28 20.87 14.42 -39.16
N PRO A 29 22.01 13.90 -38.66
CA PRO A 29 22.21 12.47 -38.55
C PRO A 29 21.06 11.84 -37.76
N PRO A 30 20.60 10.63 -38.13
CA PRO A 30 19.56 9.95 -37.38
C PRO A 30 19.99 9.82 -35.90
N PRO A 31 19.03 9.89 -34.96
CA PRO A 31 19.34 9.69 -33.56
C PRO A 31 20.07 8.34 -33.37
N PRO A 32 21.00 8.26 -32.41
CA PRO A 32 21.71 7.01 -32.15
C PRO A 32 20.71 5.91 -31.78
N GLU A 33 20.95 4.70 -32.28
CA GLU A 33 20.10 3.53 -32.01
C GLU A 33 20.16 3.11 -30.54
N CYS A 34 21.23 3.46 -29.85
CA CYS A 34 21.47 3.14 -28.44
C CYS A 34 22.28 4.23 -27.75
N GLN A 35 22.16 4.34 -26.43
CA GLN A 35 23.04 5.13 -25.57
C GLN A 35 23.83 4.23 -24.62
N THR A 36 23.29 3.05 -24.32
CA THR A 36 23.89 2.03 -23.46
C THR A 36 23.69 0.65 -24.08
N ASP A 37 24.47 -0.35 -23.63
CA ASP A 37 24.30 -1.76 -24.06
C ASP A 37 22.88 -2.28 -23.85
N TYR A 38 22.10 -1.65 -22.98
CA TYR A 38 20.73 -2.03 -22.63
C TYR A 38 19.70 -1.64 -23.67
N ASP A 39 20.01 -0.66 -24.52
CA ASP A 39 19.16 -0.28 -25.67
C ASP A 39 19.32 -1.28 -26.83
N CYS A 40 20.26 -2.21 -26.70
CA CYS A 40 20.62 -3.20 -27.69
C CYS A 40 20.09 -4.60 -27.37
N GLY A 41 20.06 -5.47 -28.38
CA GLY A 41 19.68 -6.87 -28.19
C GLY A 41 20.68 -7.63 -27.29
N VAL A 42 20.26 -8.78 -26.75
CA VAL A 42 21.01 -9.58 -25.76
C VAL A 42 22.42 -10.04 -26.19
N ASN A 43 22.70 -10.00 -27.50
CA ASN A 43 24.02 -10.31 -28.07
C ASN A 43 24.68 -9.09 -28.69
N GLN A 44 24.31 -7.91 -28.25
CA GLN A 44 24.79 -6.66 -28.79
C GLN A 44 25.29 -5.73 -27.68
N ALA A 45 26.26 -4.91 -28.01
CA ALA A 45 26.75 -3.82 -27.19
C ALA A 45 26.52 -2.51 -27.94
N CYS A 46 26.33 -1.43 -27.19
CA CYS A 46 26.22 -0.11 -27.75
C CYS A 46 27.62 0.46 -27.96
N GLU A 47 28.05 0.53 -29.21
CA GLU A 47 29.29 1.20 -29.58
C GLU A 47 28.98 2.38 -30.50
N ALA A 48 29.39 3.57 -30.07
CA ALA A 48 29.20 4.82 -30.81
C ALA A 48 27.74 5.07 -31.27
N GLY A 49 26.78 4.66 -30.45
CA GLY A 49 25.35 4.84 -30.74
C GLY A 49 24.74 3.80 -31.68
N LYS A 50 25.40 2.65 -31.87
CA LYS A 50 24.90 1.51 -32.67
C LYS A 50 25.00 0.20 -31.93
N CYS A 51 24.01 -0.67 -32.14
CA CYS A 51 23.99 -1.99 -31.54
C CYS A 51 24.80 -3.00 -32.35
N ILE A 52 26.03 -3.27 -31.91
CA ILE A 52 26.97 -4.18 -32.58
C ILE A 52 26.94 -5.56 -31.95
N LYS A 53 27.07 -6.64 -32.74
CA LYS A 53 27.07 -8.00 -32.19
C LYS A 53 28.36 -8.29 -31.41
N VAL A 54 28.23 -8.81 -30.20
CA VAL A 54 29.34 -9.25 -29.34
C VAL A 54 29.28 -10.75 -29.06
N ALA A 55 30.44 -11.38 -28.88
CA ALA A 55 30.52 -12.79 -28.51
C ALA A 55 30.06 -12.98 -27.05
N THR A 56 28.97 -13.71 -26.84
CA THR A 56 28.38 -13.94 -25.51
C THR A 56 28.38 -15.42 -25.13
N THR A 57 28.58 -15.72 -23.85
CA THR A 57 28.32 -17.06 -23.30
C THR A 57 26.84 -17.21 -22.95
N PRO A 58 26.29 -18.44 -22.87
CA PRO A 58 24.91 -18.65 -22.40
C PRO A 58 24.63 -17.98 -21.05
N LYS A 59 25.60 -18.05 -20.12
CA LYS A 59 25.50 -17.37 -18.82
C LYS A 59 25.38 -15.85 -18.95
N MET A 60 26.22 -15.22 -19.79
CA MET A 60 26.13 -13.78 -20.04
C MET A 60 24.80 -13.38 -20.68
N ARG A 61 24.26 -14.20 -21.59
CA ARG A 61 22.93 -13.97 -22.17
C ARG A 61 21.83 -14.08 -21.13
N ALA A 62 21.88 -15.09 -20.26
CA ALA A 62 20.92 -15.24 -19.16
C ALA A 62 20.95 -14.03 -18.22
N GLU A 63 22.14 -13.56 -17.82
CA GLU A 63 22.31 -12.37 -16.99
C GLU A 63 21.74 -11.10 -17.66
N ALA A 64 21.93 -10.94 -18.97
CA ALA A 64 21.33 -9.83 -19.72
C ALA A 64 19.80 -9.90 -19.75
N TYR A 65 19.21 -11.09 -19.92
CA TYR A 65 17.77 -11.29 -19.84
C TYR A 65 17.20 -11.02 -18.43
N ILE A 66 17.91 -11.42 -17.37
CA ILE A 66 17.52 -11.13 -15.98
C ILE A 66 17.51 -9.62 -15.74
N LYS A 67 18.58 -8.91 -16.13
CA LYS A 67 18.63 -7.45 -16.02
C LYS A 67 17.52 -6.76 -16.79
N ARG A 68 17.18 -7.26 -17.98
CA ARG A 68 16.02 -6.76 -18.74
C ARG A 68 14.72 -6.94 -17.94
N ALA A 69 14.52 -8.10 -17.31
CA ALA A 69 13.36 -8.33 -16.46
C ALA A 69 13.32 -7.38 -15.26
N GLU A 70 14.46 -7.11 -14.62
CA GLU A 70 14.58 -6.15 -13.51
C GLU A 70 14.24 -4.72 -13.94
N MET A 71 14.69 -4.29 -15.13
CA MET A 71 14.35 -2.97 -15.67
C MET A 71 12.84 -2.86 -15.94
N LEU A 72 12.24 -3.88 -16.56
CA LEU A 72 10.80 -3.93 -16.80
C LEU A 72 9.99 -3.93 -15.48
N LEU A 73 10.54 -4.50 -14.41
CA LEU A 73 9.95 -4.45 -13.06
C LEU A 73 10.09 -3.08 -12.39
N ALA A 74 11.06 -2.26 -12.80
CA ALA A 74 11.29 -0.91 -12.27
C ALA A 74 10.42 0.17 -12.97
N GLU A 75 9.72 -0.20 -14.05
CA GLU A 75 8.79 0.70 -14.73
C GLU A 75 7.60 1.05 -13.83
N SER A 76 7.12 2.29 -13.92
CA SER A 76 5.94 2.76 -13.18
C SER A 76 4.69 1.90 -13.44
N ARG A 77 4.61 1.28 -14.61
CA ARG A 77 3.51 0.39 -14.99
C ARG A 77 4.05 -0.93 -15.52
N VAL A 78 4.33 -1.83 -14.59
CA VAL A 78 4.98 -3.12 -14.87
C VAL A 78 4.19 -3.97 -15.86
N ASN A 79 4.79 -4.26 -17.02
CA ASN A 79 4.28 -5.23 -17.99
C ASN A 79 4.74 -6.65 -17.61
N TYR A 80 4.03 -7.29 -16.69
CA TYR A 80 4.36 -8.65 -16.21
C TYR A 80 4.52 -9.70 -17.33
N PRO A 81 3.71 -9.72 -18.41
CA PRO A 81 3.97 -10.58 -19.56
C PRO A 81 5.37 -10.42 -20.16
N ALA A 82 5.83 -9.18 -20.39
CA ALA A 82 7.16 -8.91 -20.91
C ALA A 82 8.28 -9.30 -19.92
N VAL A 83 8.06 -9.08 -18.62
CA VAL A 83 8.96 -9.54 -17.55
C VAL A 83 9.11 -11.06 -17.58
N ILE A 84 7.99 -11.79 -17.67
CA ILE A 84 7.97 -13.25 -17.74
C ILE A 84 8.68 -13.74 -19.00
N GLU A 85 8.48 -13.10 -20.16
CA GLU A 85 9.18 -13.45 -21.39
C GLU A 85 10.70 -13.32 -21.24
N ALA A 86 11.17 -12.24 -20.61
CA ALA A 86 12.59 -12.03 -20.32
C ALA A 86 13.14 -13.13 -19.39
N TYR A 87 12.45 -13.46 -18.30
CA TYR A 87 12.85 -14.56 -17.43
C TYR A 87 12.84 -15.93 -18.12
N GLN A 88 11.84 -16.21 -18.97
CA GLN A 88 11.78 -17.43 -19.76
C GLN A 88 12.92 -17.51 -20.80
N ALA A 89 13.33 -16.37 -21.37
CA ALA A 89 14.51 -16.31 -22.21
C ALA A 89 15.80 -16.61 -21.42
N ALA A 90 15.92 -16.11 -20.18
CA ALA A 90 17.03 -16.47 -19.29
C ALA A 90 17.05 -17.99 -18.99
N LEU A 91 15.90 -18.59 -18.70
CA LEU A 91 15.76 -20.02 -18.43
C LEU A 91 16.05 -20.91 -19.66
N ARG A 92 15.88 -20.39 -20.89
CA ARG A 92 16.30 -21.11 -22.11
C ARG A 92 17.82 -21.19 -22.25
N GLU A 93 18.53 -20.17 -21.77
CA GLU A 93 20.01 -20.13 -21.79
C GLU A 93 20.61 -20.95 -20.64
N VAL A 94 20.01 -20.85 -19.45
CA VAL A 94 20.42 -21.60 -18.26
C VAL A 94 19.18 -22.23 -17.60
N PRO A 95 18.83 -23.48 -17.97
CA PRO A 95 17.68 -24.17 -17.40
C PRO A 95 17.85 -24.53 -15.92
N GLY A 96 16.73 -24.58 -15.18
CA GLY A 96 16.70 -25.09 -13.80
C GLY A 96 17.20 -24.11 -12.73
N VAL A 97 17.27 -22.81 -13.03
CA VAL A 97 17.61 -21.79 -12.02
C VAL A 97 16.36 -21.45 -11.22
N LEU A 98 16.22 -22.09 -10.05
CA LEU A 98 15.04 -21.97 -9.20
C LEU A 98 14.69 -20.53 -8.81
N GLU A 99 15.69 -19.67 -8.62
CA GLU A 99 15.49 -18.25 -8.31
C GLU A 99 14.73 -17.51 -9.42
N ILE A 100 15.07 -17.79 -10.69
CA ILE A 100 14.37 -17.22 -11.85
C ILE A 100 12.96 -17.80 -11.94
N GLU A 101 12.80 -19.10 -11.74
CA GLU A 101 11.47 -19.73 -11.72
C GLU A 101 10.59 -19.13 -10.61
N PHE A 102 11.13 -18.95 -9.41
CA PHE A 102 10.45 -18.30 -8.30
C PHE A 102 10.00 -16.88 -8.65
N ASN A 103 10.85 -16.08 -9.29
CA ASN A 103 10.49 -14.73 -9.76
C ASN A 103 9.39 -14.75 -10.83
N VAL A 104 9.37 -15.74 -11.72
CA VAL A 104 8.24 -15.97 -12.64
C VAL A 104 6.96 -16.29 -11.88
N GLY A 105 7.04 -17.10 -10.82
CA GLY A 105 5.92 -17.38 -9.92
C GLY A 105 5.36 -16.12 -9.25
N LEU A 106 6.24 -15.21 -8.80
CA LEU A 106 5.84 -13.91 -8.25
C LEU A 106 5.12 -13.05 -9.30
N CYS A 107 5.57 -13.07 -10.55
CA CYS A 107 4.91 -12.36 -11.65
C CYS A 107 3.51 -12.93 -11.92
N TYR A 108 3.36 -14.26 -11.98
CA TYR A 108 2.03 -14.88 -12.12
C TYR A 108 1.09 -14.51 -10.98
N MET A 109 1.61 -14.50 -9.74
CA MET A 109 0.85 -14.09 -8.57
C MET A 109 0.37 -12.64 -8.66
N LYS A 110 1.20 -11.73 -9.19
CA LYS A 110 0.83 -10.32 -9.41
C LYS A 110 -0.19 -10.13 -10.53
N MET A 111 -0.18 -11.00 -11.54
CA MET A 111 -1.18 -11.02 -12.61
C MET A 111 -2.51 -11.68 -12.22
N GLY A 112 -2.61 -12.25 -11.00
CA GLY A 112 -3.78 -13.00 -10.56
C GLY A 112 -3.85 -14.44 -11.09
N ASP A 113 -2.80 -14.92 -11.78
CA ASP A 113 -2.69 -16.32 -12.21
C ASP A 113 -2.17 -17.17 -11.06
N TYR A 114 -3.06 -17.42 -10.11
CA TYR A 114 -2.72 -18.09 -8.87
C TYR A 114 -2.38 -19.56 -9.06
N GLU A 115 -2.94 -20.22 -10.07
CA GLU A 115 -2.70 -21.62 -10.39
C GLU A 115 -1.23 -21.85 -10.82
N ARG A 116 -0.72 -21.05 -11.77
CA ARG A 116 0.68 -21.17 -12.20
C ARG A 116 1.65 -20.75 -11.09
N ALA A 117 1.32 -19.69 -10.35
CA ALA A 117 2.14 -19.25 -9.21
C ALA A 117 2.25 -20.33 -8.12
N GLU A 118 1.13 -20.95 -7.74
CA GLU A 118 1.10 -22.02 -6.72
C GLU A 118 1.97 -23.21 -7.13
N SER A 119 1.89 -23.64 -8.40
CA SER A 119 2.72 -24.74 -8.93
C SER A 119 4.22 -24.45 -8.80
N VAL A 120 4.65 -23.24 -9.17
CA VAL A 120 6.05 -22.82 -9.05
C VAL A 120 6.50 -22.81 -7.59
N PHE A 121 5.72 -22.21 -6.69
CA PHE A 121 6.12 -22.12 -5.28
C PHE A 121 6.13 -23.49 -4.58
N LEU A 122 5.22 -24.41 -4.94
CA LEU A 122 5.23 -25.78 -4.42
C LEU A 122 6.49 -26.55 -4.87
N ARG A 123 6.91 -26.38 -6.13
CA ARG A 123 8.19 -26.93 -6.60
C ARG A 123 9.38 -26.32 -5.86
N ALA A 124 9.41 -25.00 -5.71
CA ALA A 124 10.48 -24.31 -4.99
C ALA A 124 10.59 -24.77 -3.53
N LYS A 125 9.46 -24.96 -2.85
CA LYS A 125 9.39 -25.54 -1.51
C LYS A 125 9.93 -26.98 -1.46
N ALA A 126 9.65 -27.80 -2.47
CA ALA A 126 10.11 -29.18 -2.52
C ALA A 126 11.63 -29.29 -2.76
N GLU A 127 12.20 -28.39 -3.58
CA GLU A 127 13.63 -28.37 -3.87
C GLU A 127 14.48 -27.80 -2.73
N LYS A 128 13.97 -26.76 -2.04
CA LYS A 128 14.62 -26.16 -0.87
C LYS A 128 13.65 -26.10 0.32
N PRO A 129 13.47 -27.21 1.05
CA PRO A 129 12.50 -27.27 2.15
C PRO A 129 12.80 -26.34 3.32
N ASP A 130 14.06 -25.91 3.48
CA ASP A 130 14.54 -25.02 4.53
C ASP A 130 14.40 -23.53 4.18
N ASP A 131 14.24 -23.19 2.90
CA ASP A 131 14.03 -21.81 2.44
C ASP A 131 12.60 -21.34 2.81
N PRO A 132 12.43 -20.27 3.60
CA PRO A 132 11.11 -19.75 3.94
C PRO A 132 10.42 -19.04 2.77
N ASN A 133 11.14 -18.57 1.75
CA ASN A 133 10.58 -17.70 0.70
C ASN A 133 9.40 -18.35 -0.07
N PRO A 134 9.49 -19.61 -0.52
CA PRO A 134 8.36 -20.29 -1.18
C PRO A 134 7.13 -20.43 -0.28
N VAL A 135 7.34 -20.70 1.00
CA VAL A 135 6.26 -20.87 1.98
C VAL A 135 5.58 -19.55 2.29
N LEU A 136 6.34 -18.46 2.44
CA LEU A 136 5.82 -17.11 2.60
C LEU A 136 5.05 -16.66 1.36
N ALA A 137 5.56 -16.96 0.16
CA ALA A 137 4.88 -16.67 -1.10
C ALA A 137 3.55 -17.44 -1.25
N LEU A 138 3.53 -18.74 -0.93
CA LEU A 138 2.31 -19.55 -0.89
C LEU A 138 1.29 -19.00 0.11
N SER A 139 1.74 -18.65 1.32
CA SER A 139 0.86 -18.05 2.33
C SER A 139 0.25 -16.74 1.85
N ARG A 140 1.02 -15.88 1.16
CA ARG A 140 0.51 -14.63 0.58
C ARG A 140 -0.49 -14.90 -0.53
N LEU A 141 -0.19 -15.85 -1.42
CA LEU A 141 -1.08 -16.29 -2.49
C LEU A 141 -2.41 -16.79 -1.94
N TYR A 142 -2.40 -17.69 -0.95
CA TYR A 142 -3.62 -18.20 -0.32
C TYR A 142 -4.43 -17.10 0.37
N LYS A 143 -3.77 -16.15 1.04
CA LYS A 143 -4.44 -14.97 1.61
C LYS A 143 -5.15 -14.16 0.53
N MET A 144 -4.51 -13.89 -0.60
CA MET A 144 -5.13 -13.14 -1.72
C MET A 144 -6.30 -13.87 -2.37
N ARG A 145 -6.33 -15.20 -2.32
CA ARG A 145 -7.47 -16.03 -2.73
C ARG A 145 -8.58 -16.12 -1.66
N GLY A 146 -8.42 -15.47 -0.51
CA GLY A 146 -9.33 -15.58 0.64
C GLY A 146 -9.23 -16.91 1.40
N GLN A 147 -8.25 -17.75 1.10
CA GLN A 147 -8.02 -19.05 1.73
C GLN A 147 -7.15 -18.91 2.99
N ASN A 148 -7.63 -18.13 3.96
CA ASN A 148 -6.88 -17.76 5.16
C ASN A 148 -6.43 -18.98 6.00
N ASP A 149 -7.28 -20.00 6.11
CA ASP A 149 -6.94 -21.23 6.85
C ASP A 149 -5.78 -21.99 6.19
N LYS A 150 -5.80 -22.10 4.85
CA LYS A 150 -4.71 -22.73 4.08
C LYS A 150 -3.41 -21.94 4.20
N ALA A 151 -3.50 -20.60 4.23
CA ALA A 151 -2.34 -19.74 4.48
C ALA A 151 -1.72 -20.01 5.85
N MET A 152 -2.53 -20.01 6.91
CA MET A 152 -2.07 -20.30 8.28
C MET A 152 -1.50 -21.71 8.41
N GLN A 153 -2.16 -22.72 7.83
CA GLN A 153 -1.68 -24.11 7.82
C GLN A 153 -0.31 -24.22 7.14
N THR A 154 -0.14 -23.57 5.99
CA THR A 154 1.13 -23.59 5.22
C THR A 154 2.31 -23.07 6.06
N LEU A 155 2.11 -22.01 6.84
CA LEU A 155 3.14 -21.47 7.73
C LEU A 155 3.37 -22.36 8.96
N ASN A 156 2.30 -22.91 9.55
CA ASN A 156 2.41 -23.83 10.69
C ASN A 156 3.18 -25.11 10.33
N ASP A 157 2.90 -25.71 9.17
CA ASP A 157 3.57 -26.92 8.70
C ASP A 157 5.08 -26.69 8.53
N TYR A 158 5.47 -25.51 8.03
CA TYR A 158 6.88 -25.13 7.94
C TYR A 158 7.50 -24.95 9.33
N LEU A 159 6.82 -24.27 10.26
CA LEU A 159 7.31 -24.06 11.62
C LEU A 159 7.39 -25.36 12.46
N ALA A 160 6.66 -26.41 12.09
CA ALA A 160 6.82 -27.73 12.70
C ALA A 160 8.22 -28.31 12.46
N SER A 161 8.83 -28.02 11.30
CA SER A 161 10.19 -28.43 10.96
C SER A 161 11.24 -27.37 11.32
N TYR A 162 10.89 -26.09 11.20
CA TYR A 162 11.80 -24.95 11.40
C TYR A 162 11.27 -23.98 12.47
N PRO A 163 11.18 -24.40 13.74
CA PRO A 163 10.47 -23.66 14.79
C PRO A 163 11.12 -22.33 15.18
N THR A 164 12.34 -22.04 14.75
CA THR A 164 13.05 -20.80 15.11
C THR A 164 12.99 -19.72 14.03
N ASN A 165 12.30 -19.96 12.92
CA ASN A 165 12.20 -18.98 11.84
C ASN A 165 11.31 -17.78 12.26
N LEU A 166 11.93 -16.63 12.53
CA LEU A 166 11.24 -15.44 13.06
C LEU A 166 10.36 -14.76 12.00
N GLU A 167 10.76 -14.80 10.74
CA GLU A 167 10.01 -14.19 9.63
C GLU A 167 8.68 -14.91 9.41
N VAL A 168 8.70 -16.24 9.37
CA VAL A 168 7.48 -17.05 9.25
C VAL A 168 6.57 -16.88 10.46
N ARG A 169 7.13 -16.83 11.69
CA ARG A 169 6.34 -16.52 12.90
C ARG A 169 5.70 -15.14 12.84
N THR A 170 6.41 -14.14 12.31
CA THR A 170 5.88 -12.78 12.17
C THR A 170 4.72 -12.73 11.19
N ASN A 171 4.83 -13.40 10.04
CA ASN A 171 3.75 -13.50 9.06
C ASN A 171 2.54 -14.29 9.61
N LEU A 172 2.78 -15.37 10.35
CA LEU A 172 1.73 -16.13 11.02
C LEU A 172 1.02 -15.32 12.11
N ALA A 173 1.77 -14.54 12.91
CA ALA A 173 1.19 -13.62 13.88
C ALA A 173 0.29 -12.57 13.22
N THR A 174 0.70 -12.04 12.06
CA THR A 174 -0.13 -11.13 11.25
C THR A 174 -1.44 -11.79 10.83
N LEU A 175 -1.41 -13.02 10.30
CA LEU A 175 -2.62 -13.74 9.90
C LEU A 175 -3.55 -14.02 11.09
N TYR A 176 -3.01 -14.50 12.22
CA TYR A 176 -3.83 -14.72 13.41
C TYR A 176 -4.44 -13.42 13.96
N ARG A 177 -3.71 -12.30 13.91
CA ARG A 177 -4.20 -11.00 14.36
C ARG A 177 -5.35 -10.52 13.49
N GLU A 178 -5.22 -10.64 12.17
CA GLU A 178 -6.27 -10.27 11.20
C GLU A 178 -7.52 -11.15 11.35
N ALA A 179 -7.33 -12.43 11.70
CA ALA A 179 -8.42 -13.35 12.05
C ALA A 179 -8.99 -13.14 13.47
N ALA A 180 -8.55 -12.09 14.19
CA ALA A 180 -8.89 -11.82 15.59
C ALA A 180 -8.59 -12.97 16.57
N ASN A 181 -7.70 -13.91 16.19
CA ASN A 181 -7.23 -14.98 17.06
C ASN A 181 -6.10 -14.46 17.96
N PHE A 182 -6.48 -13.78 19.02
CA PHE A 182 -5.57 -13.07 19.91
C PHE A 182 -4.64 -14.00 20.70
N SER A 183 -5.09 -15.20 21.07
CA SER A 183 -4.28 -16.16 21.81
C SER A 183 -3.13 -16.69 20.94
N ALA A 184 -3.43 -17.15 19.73
CA ALA A 184 -2.42 -17.63 18.79
C ALA A 184 -1.46 -16.52 18.36
N THR A 185 -1.96 -15.29 18.17
CA THR A 185 -1.12 -14.11 17.91
C THR A 185 -0.09 -13.90 19.03
N MET A 186 -0.54 -13.92 20.30
CA MET A 186 0.33 -13.74 21.46
C MET A 186 1.35 -14.87 21.63
N GLU A 187 0.99 -16.10 21.29
CA GLU A 187 1.92 -17.23 21.29
C GLU A 187 3.08 -17.00 20.33
N GLN A 188 2.78 -16.62 19.07
CA GLN A 188 3.82 -16.35 18.07
C GLN A 188 4.69 -15.16 18.48
N ILE A 189 4.10 -14.08 18.98
CA ILE A 189 4.83 -12.89 19.45
C ILE A 189 5.78 -13.24 20.61
N ARG A 190 5.33 -14.05 21.58
CA ARG A 190 6.19 -14.50 22.70
C ARG A 190 7.36 -15.33 22.19
N ALA A 191 7.12 -16.25 21.25
CA ALA A 191 8.17 -17.07 20.66
C ALA A 191 9.23 -16.20 19.94
N ILE A 192 8.81 -15.11 19.29
CA ILE A 192 9.73 -14.15 18.67
C ILE A 192 10.57 -13.42 19.73
N PHE A 193 9.94 -12.86 20.77
CA PHE A 193 10.66 -12.09 21.80
C PHE A 193 11.68 -12.90 22.61
N VAL A 194 11.49 -14.22 22.74
CA VAL A 194 12.50 -15.10 23.36
C VAL A 194 13.82 -15.10 22.57
N ARG A 195 13.78 -14.85 21.26
CA ARG A 195 14.95 -14.90 20.38
C ARG A 195 15.46 -13.52 20.00
N ASP A 196 14.56 -12.60 19.70
CA ASP A 196 14.86 -11.22 19.38
C ASP A 196 13.93 -10.28 20.17
N PRO A 197 14.38 -9.82 21.35
CA PRO A 197 13.63 -8.87 22.18
C PRO A 197 13.40 -7.51 21.51
N ALA A 198 14.17 -7.16 20.48
CA ALA A 198 14.07 -5.89 19.75
C ALA A 198 13.40 -6.06 18.37
N HIS A 199 12.69 -7.18 18.14
CA HIS A 199 12.13 -7.51 16.83
C HIS A 199 10.98 -6.56 16.43
N PRO A 200 11.13 -5.75 15.36
CA PRO A 200 10.12 -4.74 14.99
C PRO A 200 8.78 -5.36 14.61
N GLY A 201 8.80 -6.48 13.88
CA GLY A 201 7.57 -7.18 13.47
C GLY A 201 6.73 -7.71 14.64
N ALA A 202 7.36 -8.00 15.79
CA ALA A 202 6.67 -8.45 16.98
C ALA A 202 6.00 -7.27 17.71
N PHE A 203 6.71 -6.14 17.84
CA PHE A 203 6.14 -4.90 18.38
C PHE A 203 5.03 -4.34 17.49
N ASN A 204 5.19 -4.35 16.16
CA ASN A 204 4.15 -3.94 15.22
C ASN A 204 2.87 -4.75 15.40
N ASN A 205 2.98 -6.09 15.43
CA ASN A 205 1.82 -6.95 15.63
C ASN A 205 1.20 -6.79 17.03
N LEU A 206 2.01 -6.63 18.09
CA LEU A 206 1.50 -6.44 19.44
C LEU A 206 0.79 -5.08 19.61
N GLY A 207 1.35 -4.01 19.04
CA GLY A 207 0.74 -2.68 19.02
C GLY A 207 -0.61 -2.68 18.32
N LEU A 208 -0.66 -3.26 17.10
CA LEU A 208 -1.91 -3.39 16.34
C LEU A 208 -2.93 -4.32 17.01
N LEU A 209 -2.48 -5.37 17.70
CA LEU A 209 -3.35 -6.24 18.49
C LEU A 209 -4.05 -5.46 19.62
N TYR A 210 -3.29 -4.67 20.39
CA TYR A 210 -3.88 -3.85 21.44
C TYR A 210 -4.75 -2.71 20.89
N LEU A 211 -4.39 -2.15 19.74
CA LEU A 211 -5.21 -1.16 19.03
C LEU A 211 -6.57 -1.76 18.63
N ALA A 212 -6.59 -2.95 18.05
CA ALA A 212 -7.81 -3.65 17.67
C ALA A 212 -8.70 -3.99 18.88
N GLN A 213 -8.11 -4.23 20.05
CA GLN A 213 -8.83 -4.43 21.32
C GLN A 213 -9.29 -3.12 21.98
N GLY A 214 -9.03 -1.96 21.39
CA GLY A 214 -9.34 -0.65 21.98
C GLY A 214 -8.45 -0.26 23.18
N LYS A 215 -7.39 -1.03 23.47
CA LYS A 215 -6.48 -0.79 24.58
C LYS A 215 -5.40 0.22 24.19
N LEU A 216 -5.83 1.45 23.90
CA LEU A 216 -5.02 2.49 23.26
C LEU A 216 -3.72 2.83 24.04
N LEU A 217 -3.79 2.87 25.37
CA LEU A 217 -2.61 3.16 26.21
C LEU A 217 -1.56 2.06 26.13
N LEU A 218 -1.97 0.78 26.12
CA LEU A 218 -1.06 -0.35 25.94
C LEU A 218 -0.49 -0.39 24.53
N ALA A 219 -1.32 -0.14 23.51
CA ALA A 219 -0.87 -0.04 22.12
C ALA A 219 0.22 1.02 21.97
N ARG A 220 0.01 2.21 22.56
CA ARG A 220 0.99 3.30 22.57
C ARG A 220 2.28 2.89 23.28
N MET A 221 2.17 2.35 24.49
CA MET A 221 3.33 1.95 25.30
C MET A 221 4.19 0.91 24.58
N VAL A 222 3.57 -0.15 24.05
CA VAL A 222 4.27 -1.21 23.33
C VAL A 222 4.96 -0.67 22.08
N THR A 223 4.30 0.20 21.32
CA THR A 223 4.86 0.76 20.08
C THR A 223 6.08 1.65 20.38
N ILE A 224 6.00 2.50 21.42
CA ILE A 224 7.13 3.32 21.89
C ILE A 224 8.28 2.43 22.38
N ASN A 225 7.98 1.38 23.16
CA ASN A 225 8.99 0.43 23.61
C ASN A 225 9.67 -0.28 22.45
N GLY A 226 8.94 -0.58 21.37
CA GLY A 226 9.53 -1.16 20.16
C GLY A 226 10.54 -0.24 19.47
N ILE A 227 10.19 1.05 19.36
CA ILE A 227 11.10 2.08 18.82
C ILE A 227 12.37 2.14 19.69
N GLN A 228 12.19 2.27 21.00
CA GLN A 228 13.31 2.34 21.95
C GLN A 228 14.16 1.07 21.96
N ALA A 229 13.54 -0.11 21.85
CA ALA A 229 14.26 -1.39 21.81
C ALA A 229 15.20 -1.46 20.59
N GLN A 230 14.77 -0.96 19.43
CA GLN A 230 15.62 -0.88 18.24
C GLN A 230 16.74 0.15 18.39
N GLU A 231 16.44 1.33 18.94
CA GLU A 231 17.46 2.36 19.23
C GLU A 231 18.53 1.85 20.21
N ASN A 232 18.12 1.12 21.25
CA ASN A 232 19.01 0.54 22.25
C ASN A 232 20.00 -0.47 21.65
N VAL A 233 19.57 -1.20 20.61
CA VAL A 233 20.47 -2.10 19.83
C VAL A 233 21.09 -1.40 18.62
N LYS A 234 21.05 -0.06 18.57
CA LYS A 234 21.62 0.81 17.54
C LYS A 234 21.11 0.51 16.12
N LYS A 235 19.87 0.03 16.01
CA LYS A 235 19.17 -0.12 14.73
C LYS A 235 18.29 1.10 14.49
N VAL A 236 18.18 1.52 13.22
CA VAL A 236 17.16 2.49 12.82
C VAL A 236 15.79 1.85 13.09
N PRO A 237 14.89 2.52 13.84
CA PRO A 237 13.58 1.96 14.13
C PRO A 237 12.75 1.78 12.86
N ASP A 238 11.95 0.73 12.82
CA ASP A 238 11.10 0.38 11.68
C ASP A 238 10.04 1.47 11.40
N GLY A 239 9.88 1.85 10.14
CA GLY A 239 8.89 2.86 9.72
C GLY A 239 7.45 2.49 10.11
N GLY A 240 7.14 1.19 10.11
CA GLY A 240 5.86 0.65 10.52
C GLY A 240 5.50 0.95 11.98
N LEU A 241 6.48 1.05 12.88
CA LEU A 241 6.23 1.42 14.28
C LEU A 241 5.77 2.87 14.40
N PHE A 242 6.39 3.79 13.67
CA PHE A 242 5.95 5.19 13.64
C PHE A 242 4.57 5.31 12.99
N ASN A 243 4.30 4.58 11.91
CA ASN A 243 2.98 4.55 11.29
C ASN A 243 1.90 4.06 12.29
N ASN A 244 2.17 2.97 13.00
CA ASN A 244 1.26 2.44 14.01
C ASN A 244 1.04 3.41 15.16
N LEU A 245 2.09 4.11 15.60
CA LEU A 245 1.97 5.16 16.62
C LEU A 245 1.11 6.34 16.14
N GLY A 246 1.20 6.69 14.86
CA GLY A 246 0.31 7.66 14.21
C GLY A 246 -1.15 7.24 14.26
N LEU A 247 -1.45 5.99 13.88
CA LEU A 247 -2.81 5.41 13.96
C LEU A 247 -3.36 5.42 15.40
N ILE A 248 -2.51 5.10 16.38
CA ILE A 248 -2.88 5.13 17.80
C ILE A 248 -3.23 6.56 18.24
N TYR A 249 -2.44 7.56 17.85
CA TYR A 249 -2.73 8.97 18.16
C TYR A 249 -4.00 9.48 17.48
N LEU A 250 -4.29 9.06 16.25
CA LEU A 250 -5.58 9.34 15.60
C LEU A 250 -6.75 8.82 16.43
N LYS A 251 -6.66 7.57 16.93
CA LYS A 251 -7.72 6.99 17.78
C LYS A 251 -7.83 7.67 19.15
N LEU A 252 -6.76 8.29 19.63
CA LEU A 252 -6.75 9.13 20.83
C LEU A 252 -7.28 10.55 20.57
N GLY A 253 -7.58 10.92 19.32
CA GLY A 253 -8.02 12.26 18.92
C GLY A 253 -6.89 13.28 18.77
N ASP A 254 -5.63 12.86 18.89
CA ASP A 254 -4.47 13.74 18.77
C ASP A 254 -3.93 13.73 17.35
N LYS A 255 -4.53 14.57 16.49
CA LYS A 255 -4.16 14.65 15.08
C LYS A 255 -2.74 15.15 14.87
N ASP A 256 -2.26 16.10 15.67
CA ASP A 256 -0.92 16.69 15.50
C ASP A 256 0.18 15.64 15.72
N ARG A 257 0.10 14.86 16.80
CA ARG A 257 1.03 13.75 17.03
C ARG A 257 0.86 12.65 16.01
N ALA A 258 -0.35 12.43 15.49
CA ALA A 258 -0.54 11.47 14.41
C ALA A 258 0.25 11.88 13.15
N VAL A 259 0.06 13.11 12.66
CA VAL A 259 0.78 13.63 11.48
C VAL A 259 2.29 13.59 11.69
N ALA A 260 2.78 14.00 12.86
CA ALA A 260 4.21 13.97 13.17
C ALA A 260 4.78 12.55 13.05
N ASN A 261 4.05 11.54 13.53
CA ASN A 261 4.48 10.15 13.47
C ASN A 261 4.36 9.55 12.05
N PHE A 262 3.33 9.87 11.28
CA PHE A 262 3.27 9.45 9.87
C PHE A 262 4.38 10.09 9.03
N ARG A 263 4.69 11.37 9.26
CA ARG A 263 5.85 12.01 8.62
C ARG A 263 7.15 11.34 9.02
N LYS A 264 7.30 10.93 10.28
CA LYS A 264 8.49 10.18 10.74
C LYS A 264 8.59 8.82 10.07
N ALA A 265 7.47 8.11 9.93
CA ALA A 265 7.40 6.85 9.18
C ALA A 265 7.88 7.05 7.74
N ASN A 266 7.39 8.07 7.05
CA ASN A 266 7.78 8.42 5.69
C ASN A 266 9.24 8.90 5.56
N GLN A 267 9.82 9.49 6.62
CA GLN A 267 11.25 9.84 6.64
C GLN A 267 12.15 8.61 6.75
N VAL A 268 11.70 7.59 7.51
CA VAL A 268 12.44 6.34 7.70
C VAL A 268 12.31 5.45 6.48
N ASP A 269 11.10 5.35 5.94
CA ASP A 269 10.76 4.59 4.74
C ASP A 269 9.83 5.44 3.85
N PRO A 270 10.39 6.16 2.86
CA PRO A 270 9.62 6.97 1.91
C PRO A 270 8.64 6.15 1.07
N THR A 271 8.88 4.85 0.92
CA THR A 271 8.05 3.96 0.10
C THR A 271 6.93 3.29 0.89
N LEU A 272 6.90 3.44 2.22
CA LEU A 272 5.91 2.79 3.07
C LEU A 272 4.48 3.18 2.67
N VAL A 273 3.79 2.26 1.99
CA VAL A 273 2.44 2.46 1.43
C VAL A 273 1.46 2.92 2.50
N SER A 274 1.46 2.28 3.67
CA SER A 274 0.54 2.62 4.76
C SER A 274 0.74 4.02 5.33
N ALA A 275 1.99 4.49 5.44
CA ALA A 275 2.29 5.84 5.90
C ALA A 275 1.86 6.89 4.87
N ASN A 276 2.13 6.63 3.57
CA ASN A 276 1.71 7.51 2.49
C ASN A 276 0.18 7.57 2.35
N LEU A 277 -0.52 6.45 2.46
CA LEU A 277 -1.99 6.44 2.54
C LEU A 277 -2.49 7.31 3.69
N ASN A 278 -1.99 7.10 4.91
CA ASN A 278 -2.41 7.87 6.08
C ASN A 278 -2.12 9.37 5.95
N LEU A 279 -0.98 9.75 5.37
CA LEU A 279 -0.67 11.15 5.06
C LEU A 279 -1.61 11.72 3.99
N GLY A 280 -1.93 10.93 2.95
CA GLY A 280 -2.92 11.28 1.93
C GLY A 280 -4.30 11.56 2.54
N HIS A 281 -4.81 10.65 3.37
CA HIS A 281 -6.11 10.79 4.03
C HIS A 281 -6.18 12.00 4.95
N ILE A 282 -5.15 12.21 5.77
CA ILE A 282 -5.12 13.35 6.66
C ILE A 282 -5.04 14.66 5.86
N SER A 283 -4.20 14.71 4.82
CA SER A 283 -4.07 15.92 3.99
C SER A 283 -5.40 16.24 3.31
N LEU A 284 -6.11 15.21 2.84
CA LEU A 284 -7.44 15.32 2.27
C LEU A 284 -8.47 15.84 3.31
N ASP A 285 -8.45 15.32 4.53
CA ASP A 285 -9.32 15.78 5.64
C ASP A 285 -9.09 17.26 6.00
N PHE A 286 -7.86 17.77 5.82
CA PHE A 286 -7.50 19.18 6.03
C PHE A 286 -7.62 20.04 4.77
N ALA A 287 -8.15 19.49 3.67
CA ALA A 287 -8.25 20.14 2.36
C ALA A 287 -6.90 20.59 1.77
N ASP A 288 -5.78 20.02 2.22
CA ASP A 288 -4.48 20.13 1.56
C ASP A 288 -4.42 19.14 0.39
N PHE A 289 -5.18 19.45 -0.66
CA PHE A 289 -5.36 18.56 -1.80
C PHE A 289 -4.06 18.37 -2.59
N ALA A 290 -3.16 19.36 -2.61
CA ALA A 290 -1.87 19.25 -3.30
C ALA A 290 -0.99 18.18 -2.64
N THR A 291 -0.87 18.21 -1.31
CA THR A 291 -0.13 17.19 -0.56
C THR A 291 -0.80 15.82 -0.63
N ALA A 292 -2.15 15.79 -0.56
CA ALA A 292 -2.91 14.54 -0.69
C ALA A 292 -2.65 13.86 -2.05
N LYS A 293 -2.69 14.61 -3.15
CA LYS A 293 -2.45 14.12 -4.51
C LYS A 293 -1.09 13.45 -4.61
N LYS A 294 -0.04 14.14 -4.16
CA LYS A 294 1.34 13.61 -4.14
C LYS A 294 1.45 12.26 -3.42
N HIS A 295 0.85 12.14 -2.23
CA HIS A 295 0.94 10.90 -1.47
C HIS A 295 0.12 9.76 -2.09
N TYR A 296 -1.06 10.03 -2.64
CA TYR A 296 -1.83 9.01 -3.34
C TYR A 296 -1.16 8.56 -4.63
N GLU A 297 -0.58 9.47 -5.42
CA GLU A 297 0.19 9.11 -6.62
C GLU A 297 1.39 8.23 -6.30
N LEU A 298 2.09 8.48 -5.19
CA LEU A 298 3.20 7.64 -4.73
C LEU A 298 2.74 6.24 -4.27
N VAL A 299 1.52 6.13 -3.74
CA VAL A 299 0.94 4.80 -3.44
C VAL A 299 0.60 4.09 -4.75
N LEU A 300 -0.02 4.79 -5.71
CA LEU A 300 -0.45 4.21 -6.98
C LEU A 300 0.72 3.86 -7.91
N SER A 301 1.89 4.50 -7.78
CA SER A 301 3.10 4.08 -8.49
C SER A 301 3.63 2.74 -7.99
N GLN A 302 3.30 2.32 -6.77
CA GLN A 302 3.73 1.04 -6.17
C GLN A 302 2.62 -0.02 -6.27
N GLU A 303 1.38 0.41 -6.04
CA GLU A 303 0.19 -0.41 -6.04
C GLU A 303 -0.87 0.23 -6.94
N PRO A 304 -0.79 0.07 -8.28
CA PRO A 304 -1.71 0.71 -9.23
C PRO A 304 -3.18 0.35 -9.00
N GLU A 305 -3.45 -0.79 -8.38
CA GLU A 305 -4.80 -1.28 -8.06
C GLU A 305 -5.25 -0.96 -6.63
N ASN A 306 -4.47 -0.17 -5.87
CA ASN A 306 -4.83 0.19 -4.51
C ASN A 306 -6.12 1.03 -4.51
N LEU A 307 -7.22 0.39 -4.13
CA LEU A 307 -8.55 0.96 -4.20
C LEU A 307 -8.68 2.22 -3.34
N GLU A 308 -8.11 2.19 -2.14
CA GLU A 308 -8.17 3.29 -1.17
C GLU A 308 -7.45 4.53 -1.72
N ALA A 309 -6.26 4.36 -2.30
CA ALA A 309 -5.54 5.45 -2.96
C ALA A 309 -6.26 5.98 -4.20
N ARG A 310 -6.86 5.11 -5.04
CA ARG A 310 -7.63 5.57 -6.22
C ARG A 310 -8.86 6.37 -5.82
N GLN A 311 -9.58 5.93 -4.79
CA GLN A 311 -10.74 6.66 -4.25
C GLN A 311 -10.32 8.00 -3.62
N GLY A 312 -9.23 8.00 -2.83
CA GLY A 312 -8.67 9.21 -2.25
C GLY A 312 -8.19 10.21 -3.30
N LEU A 313 -7.54 9.74 -4.36
CA LEU A 313 -7.11 10.57 -5.48
C LEU A 313 -8.31 11.17 -6.22
N ALA A 314 -9.36 10.39 -6.52
CA ALA A 314 -10.56 10.92 -7.16
C ALA A 314 -11.21 12.06 -6.36
N GLN A 315 -11.30 11.90 -5.03
CA GLN A 315 -11.80 12.93 -4.13
C GLN A 315 -10.87 14.15 -4.07
N THR A 316 -9.55 13.92 -4.10
CA THR A 316 -8.54 14.98 -4.12
C THR A 316 -8.60 15.80 -5.40
N LEU A 317 -8.73 15.15 -6.57
CA LEU A 317 -8.87 15.80 -7.88
C LEU A 317 -10.12 16.67 -7.93
N ALA A 318 -11.23 16.21 -7.34
CA ALA A 318 -12.44 17.02 -7.20
C ALA A 318 -12.17 18.31 -6.40
N GLY A 319 -11.49 18.21 -5.25
CA GLY A 319 -11.11 19.34 -4.42
C GLY A 319 -10.14 20.32 -5.09
N LEU A 320 -9.27 19.84 -5.99
CA LEU A 320 -8.38 20.67 -6.81
C LEU A 320 -9.08 21.38 -7.98
N GLY A 321 -10.36 21.11 -8.22
CA GLY A 321 -11.08 21.62 -9.39
C GLY A 321 -10.82 20.84 -10.69
N GLN A 322 -10.07 19.73 -10.62
CA GLN A 322 -9.77 18.86 -11.77
C GLN A 322 -10.94 17.91 -12.05
N HIS A 323 -12.10 18.49 -12.36
CA HIS A 323 -13.39 17.80 -12.39
C HIS A 323 -13.49 16.69 -13.45
N GLY A 324 -12.89 16.90 -14.63
CA GLY A 324 -12.87 15.90 -15.70
C GLY A 324 -12.10 14.64 -15.30
N GLU A 325 -10.90 14.81 -14.72
CA GLU A 325 -10.06 13.71 -14.24
C GLU A 325 -10.73 12.96 -13.07
N ALA A 326 -11.33 13.70 -12.12
CA ALA A 326 -12.07 13.12 -11.01
C ALA A 326 -13.24 12.24 -11.50
N LEU A 327 -14.03 12.75 -12.45
CA LEU A 327 -15.17 12.02 -13.01
C LEU A 327 -14.72 10.75 -13.73
N ALA A 328 -13.69 10.85 -14.58
CA ALA A 328 -13.14 9.72 -15.31
C ALA A 328 -12.66 8.60 -14.35
N LEU A 329 -11.98 8.98 -13.26
CA LEU A 329 -11.48 8.03 -12.27
C LEU A 329 -12.62 7.35 -11.49
N TYR A 330 -13.66 8.09 -11.07
CA TYR A 330 -14.84 7.48 -10.45
C TYR A 330 -15.58 6.53 -11.38
N GLN A 331 -15.77 6.92 -12.65
CA GLN A 331 -16.41 6.05 -13.65
C GLN A 331 -15.59 4.80 -13.92
N GLN A 332 -14.26 4.91 -13.98
CA GLN A 332 -13.38 3.76 -14.11
C GLN A 332 -13.53 2.81 -12.90
N LEU A 333 -13.48 3.34 -11.68
CA LEU A 333 -13.69 2.55 -10.46
C LEU A 333 -15.03 1.80 -10.47
N LEU A 334 -16.11 2.47 -10.88
CA LEU A 334 -17.44 1.86 -10.96
C LEU A 334 -17.64 0.92 -12.16
N ARG A 335 -16.83 1.03 -13.22
CA ARG A 335 -16.78 0.03 -14.30
C ARG A 335 -16.11 -1.26 -13.83
N GLU A 336 -14.99 -1.14 -13.12
CA GLU A 336 -14.23 -2.27 -12.57
C GLU A 336 -15.00 -2.93 -11.40
N ARG A 337 -15.61 -2.09 -10.56
CA ARG A 337 -16.36 -2.49 -9.36
C ARG A 337 -17.72 -1.81 -9.35
N SER A 338 -18.65 -2.41 -10.08
CA SER A 338 -20.03 -1.91 -10.20
C SER A 338 -20.80 -1.85 -8.89
N ASN A 339 -20.32 -2.46 -7.80
CA ASN A 339 -20.95 -2.40 -6.49
C ASN A 339 -19.98 -1.88 -5.42
N ASP A 340 -19.24 -0.80 -5.71
CA ASP A 340 -18.40 -0.11 -4.74
C ASP A 340 -19.21 1.00 -4.01
N PRO A 341 -19.53 0.81 -2.72
CA PRO A 341 -20.31 1.79 -1.96
C PRO A 341 -19.55 3.09 -1.71
N VAL A 342 -18.23 3.04 -1.52
CA VAL A 342 -17.44 4.23 -1.23
C VAL A 342 -17.30 5.10 -2.48
N ALA A 343 -16.96 4.49 -3.62
CA ALA A 343 -16.91 5.21 -4.89
C ALA A 343 -18.29 5.76 -5.30
N THR A 344 -19.37 4.99 -5.10
CA THR A 344 -20.74 5.44 -5.40
C THR A 344 -21.13 6.65 -4.54
N PHE A 345 -20.88 6.59 -3.24
CA PHE A 345 -21.15 7.71 -2.33
C PHE A 345 -20.33 8.95 -2.68
N ASN A 346 -19.02 8.78 -2.88
CA ASN A 346 -18.13 9.91 -3.18
C ASN A 346 -18.47 10.55 -4.53
N LEU A 347 -18.86 9.75 -5.55
CA LEU A 347 -19.34 10.28 -6.83
C LEU A 347 -20.67 11.02 -6.68
N ALA A 348 -21.59 10.54 -5.83
CA ALA A 348 -22.84 11.24 -5.54
C ALA A 348 -22.58 12.63 -4.93
N VAL A 349 -21.70 12.70 -3.93
CA VAL A 349 -21.23 13.96 -3.33
C VAL A 349 -20.58 14.85 -4.39
N PHE A 350 -19.75 14.28 -5.28
CA PHE A 350 -19.10 15.02 -6.35
C PHE A 350 -20.11 15.67 -7.32
N TYR A 351 -21.13 14.91 -7.76
CA TYR A 351 -22.20 15.46 -8.60
C TYR A 351 -22.99 16.58 -7.92
N PHE A 352 -23.26 16.43 -6.61
CA PHE A 352 -24.03 17.41 -5.85
C PHE A 352 -23.23 18.70 -5.59
N ASP A 353 -22.04 18.57 -5.01
CA ASP A 353 -21.28 19.71 -4.48
C ASP A 353 -20.48 20.44 -5.56
N TYR A 354 -19.99 19.74 -6.58
CA TYR A 354 -19.09 20.32 -7.58
C TYR A 354 -19.75 20.50 -8.94
N LEU A 355 -20.44 19.47 -9.46
CA LEU A 355 -21.06 19.54 -10.79
C LEU A 355 -22.46 20.13 -10.81
N LYS A 356 -23.05 20.37 -9.63
CA LYS A 356 -24.41 20.92 -9.44
C LYS A 356 -25.50 20.14 -10.21
N ASN A 357 -25.28 18.84 -10.40
CA ASN A 357 -26.25 17.92 -11.00
C ASN A 357 -26.89 17.10 -9.89
N GLN A 358 -27.95 17.66 -9.30
CA GLN A 358 -28.60 17.10 -8.12
C GLN A 358 -29.41 15.85 -8.47
N SER A 359 -29.96 15.81 -9.70
CA SER A 359 -30.69 14.66 -10.21
C SER A 359 -29.83 13.38 -10.19
N GLU A 360 -28.61 13.46 -10.74
CA GLU A 360 -27.71 12.31 -10.78
C GLU A 360 -27.15 11.97 -9.39
N ALA A 361 -26.83 12.99 -8.59
CA ALA A 361 -26.41 12.79 -7.20
C ALA A 361 -27.46 12.02 -6.38
N HIS A 362 -28.73 12.40 -6.47
CA HIS A 362 -29.82 11.72 -5.77
C HIS A 362 -29.99 10.26 -6.20
N ASN A 363 -29.83 9.97 -7.49
CA ASN A 363 -29.86 8.58 -7.98
C ASN A 363 -28.73 7.74 -7.37
N LEU A 364 -27.52 8.29 -7.32
CA LEU A 364 -26.36 7.61 -6.74
C LEU A 364 -26.47 7.46 -5.22
N PHE A 365 -27.02 8.45 -4.49
CA PHE A 365 -27.27 8.30 -3.05
C PHE A 365 -28.29 7.19 -2.76
N ARG A 366 -29.38 7.10 -3.54
CA ARG A 366 -30.35 5.98 -3.42
C ARG A 366 -29.68 4.64 -3.71
N ARG A 367 -28.84 4.57 -4.75
CA ARG A 367 -28.06 3.38 -5.07
C ARG A 367 -27.14 3.00 -3.92
N PHE A 368 -26.38 3.94 -3.36
CA PHE A 368 -25.51 3.72 -2.21
C PHE A 368 -26.29 3.14 -1.00
N LEU A 369 -27.41 3.75 -0.63
CA LEU A 369 -28.25 3.28 0.47
C LEU A 369 -28.82 1.87 0.23
N SER A 370 -29.13 1.53 -1.03
CA SER A 370 -29.60 0.18 -1.40
C SER A 370 -28.54 -0.90 -1.20
N MET A 371 -27.25 -0.54 -1.19
CA MET A 371 -26.14 -1.48 -0.95
C MET A 371 -26.03 -1.91 0.52
N GLN A 372 -26.75 -1.25 1.44
CA GLN A 372 -26.72 -1.53 2.88
C GLN A 372 -25.30 -1.51 3.47
N TYR A 373 -24.47 -0.58 3.01
CA TYR A 373 -23.10 -0.41 3.50
C TYR A 373 -23.11 -0.02 4.99
N PRO A 374 -22.37 -0.72 5.88
CA PRO A 374 -22.45 -0.53 7.33
C PRO A 374 -21.63 0.68 7.81
N ASP A 375 -21.84 1.86 7.22
CA ASP A 375 -21.28 3.14 7.65
C ASP A 375 -22.41 4.10 8.03
N VAL A 376 -22.70 4.17 9.34
CA VAL A 376 -23.78 4.99 9.89
C VAL A 376 -23.65 6.45 9.47
N ARG A 377 -22.44 7.01 9.49
CA ARG A 377 -22.21 8.43 9.18
C ARG A 377 -22.47 8.73 7.71
N LYS A 378 -21.98 7.89 6.80
CA LYS A 378 -22.27 8.05 5.36
C LYS A 378 -23.74 7.85 5.04
N ASN A 379 -24.40 6.89 5.71
CA ASN A 379 -25.84 6.66 5.54
C ASN A 379 -26.66 7.87 6.01
N GLU A 380 -26.32 8.47 7.14
CA GLU A 380 -26.95 9.71 7.63
C GLU A 380 -26.72 10.86 6.65
N LEU A 381 -25.48 11.05 6.19
CA LEU A 381 -25.13 12.12 5.26
C LEU A 381 -25.82 11.95 3.90
N ALA A 382 -25.90 10.73 3.35
CA ALA A 382 -26.66 10.44 2.13
C ALA A 382 -28.14 10.81 2.28
N ASN A 383 -28.76 10.49 3.42
CA ASN A 383 -30.15 10.87 3.70
C ASN A 383 -30.33 12.39 3.81
N GLN A 384 -29.35 13.11 4.38
CA GLN A 384 -29.37 14.57 4.43
C GLN A 384 -29.33 15.18 3.02
N TYR A 385 -28.43 14.71 2.14
CA TYR A 385 -28.38 15.18 0.75
C TYR A 385 -29.68 14.91 -0.02
N LEU A 386 -30.35 13.78 0.26
CA LEU A 386 -31.65 13.45 -0.36
C LEU A 386 -32.80 14.34 0.12
N GLN A 387 -32.69 14.99 1.28
CA GLN A 387 -33.69 15.92 1.82
C GLN A 387 -33.53 17.35 1.31
N MET A 388 -32.37 17.68 0.72
CA MET A 388 -32.15 19.00 0.13
C MET A 388 -33.02 19.15 -1.12
N GLU A 389 -33.69 20.30 -1.27
CA GLU A 389 -34.57 20.56 -2.42
C GLU A 389 -33.80 20.44 -3.73
N VAL A 390 -34.37 19.70 -4.68
CA VAL A 390 -33.84 19.62 -6.05
C VAL A 390 -34.17 20.94 -6.73
N THR A 391 -33.19 21.84 -6.78
CA THR A 391 -33.24 22.98 -7.68
C THR A 391 -33.06 22.48 -9.11
N PRO A 392 -33.75 23.05 -10.12
CA PRO A 392 -33.55 22.66 -11.51
C PRO A 392 -32.05 22.71 -11.85
N ASP A 393 -31.52 21.60 -12.39
CA ASP A 393 -30.10 21.47 -12.72
C ASP A 393 -29.66 22.71 -13.51
N GLU A 394 -28.69 23.46 -12.99
CA GLU A 394 -28.06 24.55 -13.73
C GLU A 394 -27.50 23.92 -15.01
N ALA A 395 -27.87 24.49 -16.17
CA ALA A 395 -27.63 23.89 -17.47
C ALA A 395 -26.21 23.29 -17.55
N LYS A 396 -26.17 21.98 -17.86
CA LYS A 396 -24.99 21.12 -17.92
C LYS A 396 -23.69 21.93 -18.06
N PRO A 397 -22.80 21.99 -17.05
CA PRO A 397 -21.47 22.49 -17.30
C PRO A 397 -20.86 21.65 -18.42
N GLU A 398 -20.10 22.25 -19.35
CA GLU A 398 -19.44 21.51 -20.44
C GLU A 398 -18.62 20.30 -19.94
N ALA A 399 -18.23 20.28 -18.66
CA ALA A 399 -17.61 19.15 -17.96
C ALA A 399 -18.51 17.89 -17.81
N ALA A 400 -19.83 18.01 -17.93
CA ALA A 400 -20.76 16.88 -17.97
C ALA A 400 -20.84 16.20 -19.36
N GLN A 401 -20.12 16.75 -20.34
CA GLN A 401 -19.76 16.09 -21.60
C GLN A 401 -18.25 15.79 -21.61
N GLY A 402 -17.74 15.18 -20.53
CA GLY A 402 -16.55 14.35 -20.70
C GLY A 402 -16.89 13.29 -21.76
N PRO A 403 -16.02 13.02 -22.74
CA PRO A 403 -16.31 12.02 -23.74
C PRO A 403 -16.68 10.73 -22.99
N GLU A 404 -17.68 9.98 -23.46
CA GLU A 404 -17.70 8.55 -23.19
C GLU A 404 -16.41 8.00 -23.79
N MET A 405 -15.36 8.07 -23.00
CA MET A 405 -14.02 7.77 -23.45
C MET A 405 -13.98 6.26 -23.52
N SER A 406 -13.95 5.76 -24.76
CA SER A 406 -13.75 4.34 -25.00
C SER A 406 -12.49 3.90 -24.26
N ALA A 407 -12.41 2.63 -23.86
CA ALA A 407 -11.20 2.11 -23.22
C ALA A 407 -9.93 2.36 -24.07
N GLU A 408 -10.11 2.52 -25.38
CA GLU A 408 -9.08 2.81 -26.37
C GLU A 408 -8.65 4.29 -26.35
N ASP A 409 -9.58 5.22 -26.14
CA ASP A 409 -9.28 6.65 -26.06
C ASP A 409 -8.65 7.04 -24.72
N ALA A 410 -9.01 6.31 -23.64
CA ALA A 410 -8.36 6.45 -22.34
C ALA A 410 -6.91 5.94 -22.36
N ALA A 411 -6.65 4.87 -23.12
CA ALA A 411 -5.30 4.37 -23.35
C ALA A 411 -4.44 5.37 -24.16
N LYS A 412 -5.02 5.97 -25.21
CA LYS A 412 -4.34 6.99 -26.03
C LYS A 412 -4.06 8.29 -25.28
N MET A 413 -4.92 8.69 -24.34
CA MET A 413 -4.66 9.87 -23.50
C MET A 413 -3.54 9.64 -22.48
N MET A 414 -3.42 8.43 -21.91
CA MET A 414 -2.26 8.07 -21.08
C MET A 414 -0.98 8.08 -21.91
N GLU A 415 -1.01 7.52 -23.13
CA GLU A 415 0.13 7.50 -24.05
C GLU A 415 0.55 8.92 -24.50
N ALA A 416 -0.41 9.84 -24.67
CA ALA A 416 -0.15 11.24 -25.00
C ALA A 416 0.45 12.03 -23.81
N ALA A 417 -0.05 11.82 -22.60
CA ALA A 417 0.50 12.42 -21.37
C ALA A 417 1.92 11.89 -21.07
N GLU A 418 2.21 10.63 -21.39
CA GLU A 418 3.54 10.03 -21.32
C GLU A 418 4.51 10.68 -22.34
N SER A 419 4.02 11.06 -23.52
CA SER A 419 4.82 11.78 -24.51
C SER A 419 5.18 13.22 -24.07
N GLU A 420 4.30 13.90 -23.34
CA GLU A 420 4.57 15.24 -22.77
C GLU A 420 5.47 15.19 -21.54
N ALA A 421 5.35 14.14 -20.72
CA ALA A 421 6.28 13.87 -19.61
C ALA A 421 7.69 13.48 -20.12
N ALA A 422 7.78 12.76 -21.24
CA ALA A 422 9.05 12.47 -21.89
C ALA A 422 9.65 13.71 -22.61
N ALA A 423 8.83 14.65 -23.08
CA ALA A 423 9.27 15.88 -23.72
C ALA A 423 9.74 16.94 -22.72
N THR A 424 9.23 16.93 -21.49
CA THR A 424 9.67 17.81 -20.41
C THR A 424 10.72 17.10 -19.56
N GLY A 425 11.91 16.92 -20.13
CA GLY A 425 13.07 16.36 -19.43
C GLY A 425 13.38 17.11 -18.13
N ALA A 426 12.81 16.62 -17.02
CA ALA A 426 13.12 17.05 -15.67
C ALA A 426 14.52 16.54 -15.32
N THR A 427 15.51 17.29 -15.75
CA THR A 427 16.91 17.11 -15.35
C THR A 427 17.09 17.60 -13.92
N GLU A 428 17.96 16.88 -13.21
CA GLU A 428 18.35 17.04 -11.82
C GLU A 428 18.53 18.50 -11.37
N ALA A 429 17.90 18.89 -10.27
CA ALA A 429 18.23 20.12 -9.54
C ALA A 429 19.12 19.78 -8.33
N ALA A 430 20.42 20.00 -8.49
CA ALA A 430 21.38 20.11 -7.39
C ALA A 430 21.28 21.50 -6.70
N PRO A 431 21.83 21.70 -5.49
CA PRO A 431 21.36 22.68 -4.52
C PRO A 431 21.85 24.10 -4.83
N ALA A 432 20.96 25.09 -4.69
CA ALA A 432 21.29 26.50 -4.86
C ALA A 432 21.97 27.07 -3.60
N GLU A 433 23.23 27.47 -3.74
CA GLU A 433 23.96 28.36 -2.83
C GLU A 433 23.35 29.77 -2.82
N ALA A 434 23.40 30.40 -1.65
CA ALA A 434 22.94 31.75 -1.39
C ALA A 434 23.98 32.82 -1.77
N ALA A 435 23.50 33.94 -2.35
CA ALA A 435 23.91 35.36 -2.11
C ALA A 435 23.56 36.24 -3.35
N PRO A 436 23.56 37.58 -3.27
CA PRO A 436 23.06 38.49 -2.23
C PRO A 436 21.96 39.42 -2.79
N ALA A 437 21.14 39.99 -1.91
CA ALA A 437 20.12 40.98 -2.27
C ALA A 437 20.66 42.42 -2.14
N GLU A 438 20.30 43.28 -3.09
CA GLU A 438 20.40 44.75 -3.00
C GLU A 438 19.29 45.40 -3.86
N PRO A 439 18.89 46.66 -3.62
CA PRO A 439 17.81 46.96 -2.69
C PRO A 439 16.60 47.63 -3.37
N ALA A 440 15.40 47.35 -2.89
CA ALA A 440 14.18 48.04 -3.29
C ALA A 440 13.78 49.12 -2.28
N ALA A 441 13.38 50.25 -2.84
CA ALA A 441 12.93 51.51 -2.27
C ALA A 441 12.10 51.46 -0.97
N THR A 442 12.44 52.37 -0.07
CA THR A 442 11.70 52.80 1.13
C THR A 442 10.32 53.38 0.84
N PRO A 443 9.32 53.09 1.68
CA PRO A 443 8.28 54.05 2.06
C PRO A 443 8.53 54.61 3.47
N ALA A 444 8.16 55.88 3.64
CA ALA A 444 8.26 56.69 4.85
C ALA A 444 7.22 56.27 5.93
N PRO A 445 7.35 56.74 7.19
CA PRO A 445 6.94 55.98 8.38
C PRO A 445 5.49 56.24 8.80
N GLU A 446 4.75 55.17 9.08
CA GLU A 446 3.57 55.23 9.95
C GLU A 446 3.99 55.10 11.42
N GLN A 447 3.35 55.89 12.27
CA GLN A 447 3.62 56.01 13.70
C GLN A 447 3.40 54.69 14.45
N PRO A 448 4.13 54.44 15.55
CA PRO A 448 4.08 53.17 16.26
C PRO A 448 2.75 53.00 17.01
N ALA A 449 2.04 51.91 16.72
CA ALA A 449 0.96 51.44 17.56
C ALA A 449 1.49 51.05 18.96
N PRO A 450 0.74 51.33 20.04
CA PRO A 450 1.18 51.06 21.41
C PRO A 450 1.34 49.56 21.66
N ALA A 451 2.35 49.20 22.46
CA ALA A 451 2.62 47.82 22.86
C ALA A 451 1.40 47.19 23.54
N PRO A 452 1.08 45.90 23.28
CA PRO A 452 0.04 45.20 24.01
C PRO A 452 0.45 45.06 25.48
N GLU A 453 -0.49 45.33 26.39
CA GLU A 453 -0.30 45.19 27.83
C GLU A 453 0.11 43.75 28.19
N PRO A 454 1.00 43.57 29.18
CA PRO A 454 1.32 42.24 29.70
C PRO A 454 0.07 41.61 30.33
N PRO A 455 -0.13 40.29 30.20
CA PRO A 455 -1.28 39.62 30.79
C PRO A 455 -1.29 39.81 32.32
N PRO A 456 -2.47 39.90 32.96
CA PRO A 456 -2.56 40.06 34.40
C PRO A 456 -1.89 38.88 35.12
N ALA A 457 -1.18 39.21 36.20
CA ALA A 457 -0.53 38.22 37.07
C ALA A 457 -1.53 37.14 37.53
N PRO A 458 -1.11 35.87 37.65
CA PRO A 458 -1.97 34.83 38.18
C PRO A 458 -2.41 35.19 39.60
N ALA A 459 -3.70 35.00 39.88
CA ALA A 459 -4.26 35.14 41.22
C ALA A 459 -3.48 34.24 42.21
N PRO A 460 -3.32 34.65 43.49
CA PRO A 460 -2.62 33.84 44.47
C PRO A 460 -3.29 32.47 44.59
N GLU A 461 -2.47 31.42 44.55
CA GLU A 461 -2.90 30.03 44.75
C GLU A 461 -3.78 29.93 46.00
N GLN A 462 -5.01 29.45 45.81
CA GLN A 462 -5.80 28.99 46.93
C GLN A 462 -5.08 27.79 47.56
N PRO A 463 -4.95 27.74 48.90
CA PRO A 463 -4.32 26.60 49.55
C PRO A 463 -5.09 25.32 49.20
N ALA A 464 -4.34 24.27 48.85
CA ALA A 464 -4.88 22.97 48.51
C ALA A 464 -5.95 22.52 49.54
N PRO A 465 -7.08 21.95 49.11
CA PRO A 465 -8.00 21.34 50.05
C PRO A 465 -7.28 20.22 50.80
N THR A 466 -7.31 20.29 52.13
CA THR A 466 -6.86 19.22 53.02
C THR A 466 -7.49 17.89 52.61
N PRO A 467 -6.74 16.77 52.61
CA PRO A 467 -7.31 15.47 52.28
C PRO A 467 -8.41 15.11 53.28
N GLU A 468 -9.59 14.75 52.80
CA GLU A 468 -10.66 14.19 53.62
C GLU A 468 -10.15 12.91 54.32
N PRO A 469 -10.54 12.67 55.59
CA PRO A 469 -10.18 11.45 56.30
C PRO A 469 -10.85 10.24 55.64
N ALA A 470 -10.08 9.17 55.44
CA ALA A 470 -10.55 7.92 54.88
C ALA A 470 -11.79 7.40 55.65
N PRO A 471 -12.83 6.88 54.96
CA PRO A 471 -13.95 6.24 55.62
C PRO A 471 -13.48 4.99 56.39
N ALA A 472 -13.96 4.84 57.61
CA ALA A 472 -13.64 3.72 58.50
C ALA A 472 -13.98 2.35 57.88
N PRO A 473 -13.21 1.29 58.19
CA PRO A 473 -13.45 -0.04 57.65
C PRO A 473 -14.80 -0.59 58.14
N ALA A 474 -15.58 -1.15 57.21
CA ALA A 474 -16.78 -1.92 57.50
C ALA A 474 -16.41 -3.21 58.28
N PRO A 475 -17.28 -3.71 59.17
CA PRO A 475 -16.99 -4.87 60.02
C PRO A 475 -16.84 -6.15 59.19
N GLU A 476 -15.80 -6.93 59.53
CA GLU A 476 -15.47 -8.23 58.94
C GLU A 476 -16.65 -9.21 59.03
N GLN A 477 -17.05 -9.75 57.88
CA GLN A 477 -17.87 -10.97 57.84
C GLN A 477 -16.94 -12.19 57.97
N PRO A 478 -17.33 -13.22 58.75
CA PRO A 478 -16.46 -14.36 59.04
C PRO A 478 -16.24 -15.23 57.80
N ALA A 479 -14.99 -15.68 57.62
CA ALA A 479 -14.60 -16.61 56.57
C ALA A 479 -15.34 -17.97 56.70
N PRO A 480 -15.78 -18.59 55.60
CA PRO A 480 -16.19 -19.99 55.62
C PRO A 480 -14.97 -20.91 55.83
N ALA A 481 -15.15 -21.87 56.73
CA ALA A 481 -14.18 -22.89 57.14
C ALA A 481 -13.77 -23.85 55.98
N PRO A 482 -12.60 -24.52 56.07
CA PRO A 482 -12.08 -25.36 55.00
C PRO A 482 -12.75 -26.74 55.01
N GLU A 483 -13.31 -27.15 53.87
CA GLU A 483 -13.85 -28.51 53.72
C GLU A 483 -12.75 -29.47 53.25
N ALA A 484 -12.62 -30.55 54.00
CA ALA A 484 -11.58 -31.56 53.88
C ALA A 484 -11.81 -32.49 52.67
N ALA A 485 -10.69 -32.96 52.11
CA ALA A 485 -10.63 -33.94 51.02
C ALA A 485 -11.21 -35.32 51.39
N ALA A 486 -11.88 -35.95 50.41
CA ALA A 486 -12.14 -37.40 50.33
C ALA A 486 -12.30 -37.80 48.83
N PRO A 487 -12.12 -39.09 48.45
CA PRO A 487 -11.14 -39.51 47.44
C PRO A 487 -11.64 -39.67 46.00
N GLU A 488 -10.67 -39.77 45.08
CA GLU A 488 -10.79 -40.11 43.66
C GLU A 488 -11.69 -41.34 43.41
N ALA A 489 -12.65 -41.19 42.48
CA ALA A 489 -13.36 -42.28 41.84
C ALA A 489 -12.90 -42.38 40.37
N ALA A 490 -12.49 -43.59 39.96
CA ALA A 490 -11.96 -43.94 38.65
C ALA A 490 -12.95 -43.66 37.49
N PRO A 491 -12.45 -43.42 36.25
CA PRO A 491 -13.30 -43.15 35.09
C PRO A 491 -14.08 -44.39 34.64
N THR A 492 -15.38 -44.22 34.41
CA THR A 492 -16.28 -45.18 33.76
C THR A 492 -16.01 -45.30 32.25
N PRO A 493 -16.09 -46.49 31.65
CA PRO A 493 -15.83 -46.71 30.22
C PRO A 493 -16.97 -46.21 29.31
N PRO A 494 -16.69 -45.88 28.03
CA PRO A 494 -17.71 -45.43 27.09
C PRO A 494 -18.64 -46.57 26.63
N ALA A 495 -19.90 -46.21 26.34
CA ALA A 495 -20.95 -47.09 25.83
C ALA A 495 -20.73 -47.50 24.35
N PRO A 496 -21.21 -48.67 23.90
CA PRO A 496 -20.91 -49.22 22.57
C PRO A 496 -21.70 -48.56 21.43
N GLU A 497 -21.03 -48.43 20.28
CA GLU A 497 -21.57 -47.92 19.01
C GLU A 497 -22.64 -48.84 18.38
N PRO A 498 -23.66 -48.30 17.69
CA PRO A 498 -24.60 -49.07 16.89
C PRO A 498 -24.01 -49.50 15.52
N PRO A 499 -24.44 -50.65 14.96
CA PRO A 499 -23.78 -51.26 13.81
C PRO A 499 -24.05 -50.53 12.47
N ALA A 500 -23.04 -50.60 11.61
CA ALA A 500 -22.98 -50.02 10.28
C ALA A 500 -24.09 -50.54 9.33
N ALA A 501 -24.72 -49.62 8.61
CA ALA A 501 -25.58 -49.92 7.47
C ALA A 501 -24.72 -50.04 6.20
N GLU A 502 -24.80 -51.21 5.58
CA GLU A 502 -24.13 -51.60 4.34
C GLU A 502 -24.85 -50.94 3.14
N GLU A 503 -24.16 -50.07 2.40
CA GLU A 503 -24.64 -49.50 1.14
C GLU A 503 -24.60 -50.55 0.03
N ALA A 504 -25.78 -50.91 -0.49
CA ALA A 504 -25.94 -51.75 -1.66
C ALA A 504 -25.72 -50.97 -2.97
N ALA A 505 -24.84 -51.51 -3.82
CA ALA A 505 -24.53 -51.04 -5.17
C ALA A 505 -25.67 -51.35 -6.19
N PRO A 506 -25.70 -50.69 -7.38
CA PRO A 506 -26.93 -50.37 -8.10
C PRO A 506 -27.42 -51.45 -9.08
N ALA A 507 -28.74 -51.47 -9.30
CA ALA A 507 -29.43 -52.33 -10.26
C ALA A 507 -29.25 -51.86 -11.72
N ALA A 508 -28.90 -52.80 -12.59
CA ALA A 508 -28.82 -52.68 -14.04
C ALA A 508 -30.22 -52.81 -14.71
N PRO A 509 -30.42 -52.25 -15.92
CA PRO A 509 -31.75 -52.11 -16.54
C PRO A 509 -32.26 -53.41 -17.22
N PRO A 510 -33.59 -53.56 -17.40
CA PRO A 510 -34.16 -54.71 -18.09
C PRO A 510 -34.03 -54.61 -19.63
N ALA A 511 -33.79 -55.77 -20.25
CA ALA A 511 -33.82 -56.01 -21.70
C ALA A 511 -35.26 -56.31 -22.20
N PRO A 512 -35.53 -56.25 -23.52
CA PRO A 512 -36.86 -56.02 -24.08
C PRO A 512 -37.67 -57.30 -24.35
N GLU A 513 -38.99 -57.26 -24.15
CA GLU A 513 -39.94 -58.24 -24.68
C GLU A 513 -40.43 -57.82 -26.08
N THR A 514 -40.18 -58.66 -27.07
CA THR A 514 -40.75 -58.63 -28.43
C THR A 514 -42.20 -59.12 -28.47
N PRO A 515 -43.02 -58.70 -29.44
CA PRO A 515 -44.46 -58.96 -29.47
C PRO A 515 -44.80 -60.39 -29.89
N ALA A 516 -45.91 -60.90 -29.34
CA ALA A 516 -46.57 -62.17 -29.66
C ALA A 516 -47.02 -62.23 -31.15
N PRO A 517 -47.23 -63.44 -31.73
CA PRO A 517 -47.22 -63.65 -33.18
C PRO A 517 -48.28 -62.88 -33.96
#